data_AF-A0A3F2ZSF7-F1
#
_entry.id   AF-A0A3F2ZSF7-F1
#
_cell.length_a   1.000
_cell.length_b   1.000
_cell.length_c   1.000
_cell.angle_alpha   90.00
_cell.angle_beta   90.00
_cell.angle_gamma   90.00
#
_symmetry.space_group_name_H-M   'P 1'
#
loop_
_entity.id
_entity.type
_entity.pdbx_description
1 polymer ?
#
loop_
_entity_poly.entity_id
_entity_poly.type
_entity_poly.pdbx_seq_one_letter_code
_entity_poly.pdbx_strand_id
1 'polypeptide(L)'
;MDNEITKCLTSLFNALNAKSEEEAMKMFGYAINHAKESKVDINNPEYFDCFINHKLKKGIKLLASTLHKPSVSKDKNKPNFIYANYSFLENHIRNLCELREGSACCADTSSYILKMYLKYSIDGEVPAFNPNVENYWIPNFGDNEMWIKYCDSLCRLYYGYTEEYFQAYNSLIQCEIRKFKHIFHKWYMEFKDGEIVEFDYSWDDRNENPLESYADKGDFYTMHKQKVKGKILIFMSQKMKKKKCYIEAVM
;
A
#
# COMPACT_ATOMS: atom_id res chain seq x y z
N MET A 1 -11.21 -5.70 -39.95
CA MET A 1 -10.15 -5.16 -39.07
C MET A 1 -8.88 -5.08 -39.90
N ASP A 2 -8.11 -4.00 -39.80
CA ASP A 2 -6.84 -3.92 -40.50
C ASP A 2 -5.93 -5.07 -40.01
N ASN A 3 -5.38 -5.83 -40.95
CA ASN A 3 -4.52 -6.97 -40.68
C ASN A 3 -3.26 -6.54 -39.93
N GLU A 4 -2.72 -5.36 -40.25
CA GLU A 4 -1.53 -4.85 -39.60
C GLU A 4 -1.80 -4.42 -38.16
N ILE A 5 -2.98 -3.87 -37.85
CA ILE A 5 -3.38 -3.61 -36.46
C ILE A 5 -3.47 -4.91 -35.66
N THR A 6 -3.93 -6.00 -36.27
CA THR A 6 -4.04 -7.31 -35.60
C THR A 6 -2.65 -7.88 -35.29
N LYS A 7 -1.72 -7.78 -36.24
CA LYS A 7 -0.31 -8.16 -36.03
C LYS A 7 0.37 -7.26 -35.01
N CYS A 8 0.11 -5.95 -35.03
CA CYS A 8 0.61 -4.99 -34.05
C CYS A 8 0.21 -5.42 -32.63
N LEU A 9 -1.08 -5.68 -32.38
CA LEU A 9 -1.56 -6.17 -31.09
C LEU A 9 -0.91 -7.51 -30.71
N THR A 10 -0.78 -8.44 -31.65
CA THR A 10 -0.16 -9.75 -31.39
C THR A 10 1.30 -9.61 -30.96
N SER A 11 2.08 -8.78 -31.66
CA SER A 11 3.48 -8.51 -31.31
C SER A 11 3.60 -7.79 -29.96
N LEU A 12 2.71 -6.85 -29.66
CA LEU A 12 2.67 -6.19 -28.34
C LEU A 12 2.44 -7.20 -27.21
N PHE A 13 1.47 -8.11 -27.37
CA PHE A 13 1.20 -9.13 -26.35
C PHE A 13 2.33 -10.17 -26.23
N ASN A 14 2.95 -10.55 -27.34
CA ASN A 14 4.09 -11.46 -27.31
C ASN A 14 5.29 -10.84 -26.58
N ALA A 15 5.52 -9.54 -26.73
CA ALA A 15 6.59 -8.82 -26.05
C ALA A 15 6.47 -8.89 -24.52
N LEU A 16 5.24 -9.02 -23.98
CA LEU A 16 5.00 -9.17 -22.53
C LEU A 16 5.51 -10.52 -21.98
N ASN A 17 5.67 -11.53 -22.83
CA ASN A 17 6.14 -12.87 -22.46
C ASN A 17 7.58 -13.12 -22.89
N ALA A 18 8.31 -12.08 -23.33
CA ALA A 18 9.70 -12.19 -23.73
C ALA A 18 10.58 -12.64 -22.55
N LYS A 19 11.58 -13.50 -22.84
CA LYS A 19 12.47 -14.07 -21.82
C LYS A 19 13.67 -13.18 -21.51
N SER A 20 13.92 -12.19 -22.38
CA SER A 20 14.96 -11.18 -22.20
C SER A 20 14.51 -9.82 -22.68
N GLU A 21 15.20 -8.78 -22.21
CA GLU A 21 14.98 -7.40 -22.65
C GLU A 21 15.22 -7.25 -24.16
N GLU A 22 16.23 -7.92 -24.70
CA GLU A 22 16.56 -7.91 -26.14
C GLU A 22 15.43 -8.51 -26.99
N GLU A 23 14.84 -9.62 -26.52
CA GLU A 23 13.68 -10.24 -27.17
C GLU A 23 12.45 -9.33 -27.11
N ALA A 24 12.21 -8.70 -25.96
CA ALA A 24 11.12 -7.74 -25.79
C ALA A 24 11.27 -6.56 -26.77
N MET A 25 12.46 -5.95 -26.85
CA MET A 25 12.76 -4.84 -27.75
C MET A 25 12.52 -5.22 -29.22
N LYS A 26 12.95 -6.42 -29.63
CA LYS A 26 12.72 -6.91 -30.99
C LYS A 26 11.23 -7.06 -31.31
N MET A 27 10.45 -7.65 -30.39
CA MET A 27 9.00 -7.81 -30.55
C MET A 27 8.26 -6.47 -30.55
N PHE A 28 8.68 -5.52 -29.71
CA PHE A 28 8.19 -4.14 -29.77
C PHE A 28 8.53 -3.47 -31.11
N GLY A 29 9.72 -3.71 -31.66
CA GLY A 29 10.10 -3.25 -33.00
C GLY A 29 9.13 -3.74 -34.08
N TYR A 30 8.72 -5.01 -34.03
CA TYR A 30 7.70 -5.54 -34.94
C TYR A 30 6.34 -4.89 -34.76
N ALA A 31 5.91 -4.68 -33.50
CA ALA A 31 4.67 -3.97 -33.23
C ALA A 31 4.69 -2.58 -33.87
N ILE A 32 5.76 -1.81 -33.68
CA ILE A 32 5.95 -0.46 -34.25
C ILE A 32 5.88 -0.49 -35.78
N ASN A 33 6.51 -1.46 -36.43
CA ASN A 33 6.50 -1.57 -37.89
C ASN A 33 5.09 -1.87 -38.41
N HIS A 34 4.37 -2.83 -37.83
CA HIS A 34 2.97 -3.09 -38.19
C HIS A 34 2.08 -1.87 -37.94
N ALA A 35 2.35 -1.13 -36.87
CA ALA A 35 1.68 0.13 -36.56
C ALA A 35 1.87 1.16 -37.71
N LYS A 36 3.10 1.30 -38.23
CA LYS A 36 3.43 2.21 -39.35
C LYS A 36 2.90 1.75 -40.70
N GLU A 37 2.83 0.44 -40.93
CA GLU A 37 2.35 -0.16 -42.18
C GLU A 37 0.82 -0.25 -42.24
N SER A 38 0.14 -0.01 -41.12
CA SER A 38 -1.32 0.04 -41.06
C SER A 38 -1.88 1.17 -41.92
N LYS A 39 -3.06 0.91 -42.50
CA LYS A 39 -3.88 1.92 -43.18
C LYS A 39 -4.57 2.87 -42.20
N VAL A 40 -4.50 2.58 -40.90
CA VAL A 40 -5.01 3.42 -39.82
C VAL A 40 -3.91 4.38 -39.39
N ASP A 41 -4.21 5.67 -39.38
CA ASP A 41 -3.30 6.68 -38.82
C ASP A 41 -3.28 6.59 -37.30
N ILE A 42 -2.49 5.67 -36.77
CA ILE A 42 -2.33 5.47 -35.33
C ILE A 42 -1.65 6.62 -34.60
N ASN A 43 -1.09 7.61 -35.32
CA ASN A 43 -0.61 8.84 -34.67
C ASN A 43 -1.79 9.74 -34.29
N ASN A 44 -2.98 9.51 -34.87
CA ASN A 44 -4.22 10.10 -34.41
C ASN A 44 -4.63 9.43 -33.07
N PRO A 45 -4.73 10.19 -31.96
CA PRO A 45 -5.07 9.63 -30.65
C PRO A 45 -6.44 8.94 -30.58
N GLU A 46 -7.43 9.39 -31.36
CA GLU A 46 -8.75 8.77 -31.44
C GLU A 46 -8.66 7.37 -32.04
N TYR A 47 -7.90 7.24 -33.13
CA TYR A 47 -7.68 5.94 -33.77
C TYR A 47 -6.80 5.05 -32.89
N PHE A 48 -5.76 5.60 -32.26
CA PHE A 48 -4.97 4.86 -31.29
C PHE A 48 -5.86 4.30 -30.16
N ASP A 49 -6.76 5.13 -29.60
CA ASP A 49 -7.67 4.67 -28.57
C ASP A 49 -8.62 3.57 -29.07
N CYS A 50 -9.29 3.79 -30.20
CA CYS A 50 -10.27 2.87 -30.76
C CYS A 50 -9.67 1.50 -31.13
N PHE A 51 -8.48 1.50 -31.74
CA PHE A 51 -7.86 0.29 -32.29
C PHE A 51 -6.91 -0.40 -31.31
N ILE A 52 -6.30 0.32 -30.37
CA ILE A 52 -5.36 -0.23 -29.38
C ILE A 52 -5.96 -0.20 -27.96
N ASN A 53 -6.11 0.98 -27.35
CA ASN A 53 -6.48 1.08 -25.93
C ASN A 53 -7.83 0.41 -25.61
N HIS A 54 -8.84 0.66 -26.44
CA HIS A 54 -10.17 0.09 -26.26
C HIS A 54 -10.13 -1.44 -26.31
N LYS A 55 -9.32 -2.03 -27.20
CA LYS A 55 -9.15 -3.49 -27.31
C LYS A 55 -8.47 -4.07 -26.07
N LEU A 56 -7.39 -3.44 -25.61
CA LEU A 56 -6.69 -3.83 -24.39
C LEU A 56 -7.63 -3.75 -23.17
N LYS A 57 -8.31 -2.62 -22.98
CA LYS A 57 -9.30 -2.42 -21.90
C LYS A 57 -10.42 -3.46 -21.97
N LYS A 58 -10.94 -3.78 -23.17
CA LYS A 58 -11.97 -4.80 -23.36
C LYS A 58 -11.47 -6.19 -22.98
N GLY A 59 -10.24 -6.55 -23.36
CA GLY A 59 -9.60 -7.82 -22.98
C GLY A 59 -9.43 -7.95 -21.47
N ILE A 60 -8.92 -6.91 -20.81
CA ILE A 60 -8.77 -6.88 -19.35
C ILE A 60 -10.12 -7.03 -18.64
N LYS A 61 -11.15 -6.31 -19.09
CA LYS A 61 -12.50 -6.43 -18.52
C LYS A 61 -13.08 -7.84 -18.69
N LEU A 62 -12.84 -8.47 -19.84
CA LEU A 62 -13.26 -9.84 -20.08
C LEU A 62 -12.57 -10.82 -19.12
N LEU A 63 -11.24 -10.72 -18.99
CA LEU A 63 -10.48 -11.52 -18.03
C LEU A 63 -11.00 -11.30 -16.60
N ALA A 64 -11.14 -10.04 -16.18
CA ALA A 64 -11.63 -9.69 -14.85
C ALA A 64 -12.99 -10.33 -14.55
N SER A 65 -13.91 -10.35 -15.54
CA SER A 65 -15.24 -10.93 -15.39
C SER A 65 -15.26 -12.44 -15.12
N THR A 66 -14.14 -13.13 -15.39
CA THR A 66 -13.96 -14.55 -15.11
C THR A 66 -13.32 -14.85 -13.76
N LEU A 67 -12.78 -13.84 -13.07
CA LEU A 67 -12.02 -14.03 -11.82
C LEU A 67 -12.89 -14.13 -10.57
N HIS A 68 -14.16 -13.74 -10.66
CA HIS A 68 -15.07 -13.68 -9.51
C HIS A 68 -16.44 -14.24 -9.87
N LYS A 69 -17.17 -14.71 -8.85
CA LYS A 69 -18.59 -15.04 -9.01
C LYS A 69 -19.34 -13.79 -9.49
N PRO A 70 -20.41 -13.94 -10.30
CA PRO A 70 -21.21 -12.80 -10.69
C PRO A 70 -21.59 -11.96 -9.48
N SER A 71 -21.29 -10.66 -9.54
CA SER A 71 -21.60 -9.72 -8.46
C SER A 71 -23.07 -9.84 -8.07
N VAL A 72 -23.32 -9.95 -6.76
CA VAL A 72 -24.67 -9.87 -6.19
C VAL A 72 -25.15 -8.41 -6.14
N SER A 73 -24.22 -7.45 -6.25
CA SER A 73 -24.55 -6.03 -6.33
C SER A 73 -25.33 -5.71 -7.62
N LYS A 74 -26.14 -4.65 -7.57
CA LYS A 74 -26.91 -4.18 -8.73
C LYS A 74 -26.02 -3.80 -9.93
N ASP A 75 -24.76 -3.44 -9.67
CA ASP A 75 -23.81 -3.09 -10.71
C ASP A 75 -22.76 -4.20 -10.88
N LYS A 76 -23.04 -5.09 -11.83
CA LYS A 76 -22.19 -6.24 -12.15
C LYS A 76 -20.82 -5.86 -12.72
N ASN A 77 -20.58 -4.59 -13.02
CA ASN A 77 -19.34 -4.13 -13.65
C ASN A 77 -18.32 -3.56 -12.65
N LYS A 78 -18.69 -3.34 -11.38
CA LYS A 78 -17.78 -2.75 -10.38
C LYS A 78 -16.48 -3.53 -10.21
N PRO A 79 -16.48 -4.87 -10.02
CA PRO A 79 -15.23 -5.61 -9.94
C PRO A 79 -14.36 -5.46 -11.20
N ASN A 80 -14.98 -5.53 -12.39
CA ASN A 80 -14.26 -5.34 -13.66
C ASN A 80 -13.62 -3.96 -13.77
N PHE A 81 -14.29 -2.92 -13.27
CA PHE A 81 -13.75 -1.57 -13.21
C PHE A 81 -12.52 -1.50 -12.30
N ILE A 82 -12.57 -2.12 -11.11
CA ILE A 82 -11.47 -2.13 -10.15
C ILE A 82 -10.22 -2.77 -10.78
N TYR A 83 -10.35 -3.95 -11.40
CA TYR A 83 -9.24 -4.61 -12.07
C TYR A 83 -8.68 -3.78 -13.24
N ALA A 84 -9.56 -3.16 -14.05
CA ALA A 84 -9.14 -2.41 -15.22
C ALA A 84 -8.52 -1.04 -14.91
N ASN A 85 -8.82 -0.46 -13.74
CA ASN A 85 -8.44 0.92 -13.38
C ASN A 85 -7.88 1.01 -11.95
N TYR A 86 -7.20 -0.03 -11.47
CA TYR A 86 -6.67 -0.10 -10.09
C TYR A 86 -5.83 1.12 -9.73
N SER A 87 -4.86 1.48 -10.56
CA SER A 87 -3.96 2.62 -10.31
C SER A 87 -4.70 3.97 -10.25
N PHE A 88 -5.79 4.14 -11.00
CA PHE A 88 -6.61 5.35 -10.91
C PHE A 88 -7.27 5.45 -9.53
N LEU A 89 -7.93 4.38 -9.08
CA LEU A 89 -8.55 4.36 -7.76
C LEU A 89 -7.51 4.51 -6.63
N GLU A 90 -6.43 3.73 -6.71
CA GLU A 90 -5.35 3.70 -5.71
C GLU A 90 -4.72 5.09 -5.54
N ASN A 91 -4.37 5.77 -6.63
CA ASN A 91 -3.79 7.11 -6.55
C ASN A 91 -4.75 8.12 -5.91
N HIS A 92 -6.05 8.08 -6.25
CA HIS A 92 -7.04 8.99 -5.66
C HIS A 92 -7.29 8.74 -4.17
N ILE A 93 -7.23 7.47 -3.74
CA ILE A 93 -7.35 7.10 -2.32
C ILE A 93 -6.08 7.49 -1.58
N ARG A 94 -4.91 7.10 -2.11
CA ARG A 94 -3.60 7.37 -1.50
C ARG A 94 -3.40 8.86 -1.30
N ASN A 95 -3.63 9.68 -2.33
CA ASN A 95 -3.45 11.13 -2.23
C ASN A 95 -4.39 11.76 -1.19
N LEU A 96 -5.60 11.23 -1.01
CA LEU A 96 -6.52 11.72 0.02
C LEU A 96 -6.05 11.33 1.42
N CYS A 97 -5.55 10.11 1.62
CA CYS A 97 -4.93 9.71 2.89
C CYS A 97 -3.68 10.56 3.18
N GLU A 98 -2.79 10.74 2.20
CA GLU A 98 -1.57 11.54 2.32
C GLU A 98 -1.87 12.99 2.72
N LEU A 99 -2.88 13.59 2.09
CA LEU A 99 -3.34 14.94 2.41
C LEU A 99 -3.79 15.10 3.87
N ARG A 100 -4.37 14.05 4.45
CA ARG A 100 -5.04 14.10 5.75
C ARG A 100 -4.15 13.61 6.89
N GLU A 101 -3.37 12.56 6.67
CA GLU A 101 -2.65 11.82 7.72
C GLU A 101 -1.14 11.78 7.47
N GLY A 102 -0.65 12.35 6.36
CA GLY A 102 0.74 12.24 5.94
C GLY A 102 1.02 10.95 5.16
N SER A 103 2.25 10.77 4.69
CA SER A 103 2.59 9.71 3.73
C SER A 103 2.90 8.33 4.31
N ALA A 104 3.02 8.22 5.63
CA ALA A 104 3.32 6.95 6.27
C ALA A 104 2.19 5.94 6.04
N CYS A 105 2.53 4.71 5.62
CA CYS A 105 1.60 3.59 5.42
C CYS A 105 0.42 3.87 4.46
N CYS A 106 0.47 4.93 3.65
CA CYS A 106 -0.60 5.29 2.73
C CYS A 106 -0.84 4.22 1.64
N ALA A 107 0.21 3.46 1.26
CA ALA A 107 0.09 2.32 0.35
C ALA A 107 -0.67 1.13 0.97
N ASP A 108 -0.45 0.84 2.25
CA ASP A 108 -1.20 -0.20 2.97
C ASP A 108 -2.67 0.21 3.14
N THR A 109 -2.89 1.49 3.44
CA THR A 109 -4.21 2.09 3.59
C THR A 109 -5.01 2.07 2.29
N SER A 110 -4.41 2.50 1.17
CA SER A 110 -5.06 2.45 -0.14
C SER A 110 -5.38 1.01 -0.56
N SER A 111 -4.46 0.08 -0.28
CA SER A 111 -4.65 -1.35 -0.51
C SER A 111 -5.79 -1.95 0.33
N TYR A 112 -5.92 -1.56 1.60
CA TYR A 112 -7.02 -1.97 2.47
C TYR A 112 -8.37 -1.52 1.91
N ILE A 113 -8.51 -0.23 1.57
CA ILE A 113 -9.75 0.34 1.04
C ILE A 113 -10.15 -0.36 -0.27
N LEU A 114 -9.20 -0.63 -1.17
CA LEU A 114 -9.49 -1.29 -2.44
C LEU A 114 -9.89 -2.76 -2.27
N LYS A 115 -9.27 -3.49 -1.34
CA LYS A 115 -9.68 -4.86 -1.00
C LYS A 115 -11.10 -4.88 -0.42
N MET A 116 -11.39 -3.95 0.49
CA MET A 116 -12.73 -3.75 1.05
C MET A 116 -13.75 -3.45 -0.06
N TYR A 117 -13.44 -2.49 -0.94
CA TYR A 117 -14.33 -2.10 -2.03
C TYR A 117 -14.56 -3.22 -3.04
N LEU A 118 -13.53 -4.02 -3.35
CA LEU A 118 -13.66 -5.20 -4.21
C LEU A 118 -14.58 -6.25 -3.57
N LYS A 119 -14.41 -6.53 -2.28
CA LYS A 119 -15.27 -7.46 -1.53
C LYS A 119 -16.73 -7.00 -1.59
N TYR A 120 -17.00 -5.76 -1.20
CA TYR A 120 -18.32 -5.12 -1.29
C TYR A 120 -18.90 -5.18 -2.70
N SER A 121 -18.08 -4.97 -3.74
CA SER A 121 -18.51 -5.05 -5.13
C SER A 121 -18.94 -6.45 -5.56
N ILE A 122 -18.53 -7.50 -4.83
CA ILE A 122 -18.87 -8.90 -5.12
C ILE A 122 -20.08 -9.34 -4.27
N ASP A 123 -20.02 -9.15 -2.95
CA ASP A 123 -21.01 -9.67 -1.99
C ASP A 123 -22.10 -8.65 -1.60
N GLY A 124 -21.87 -7.35 -1.83
CA GLY A 124 -22.78 -6.27 -1.47
C GLY A 124 -22.73 -5.89 0.01
N GLU A 125 -21.81 -6.47 0.79
CA GLU A 125 -21.72 -6.28 2.23
C GLU A 125 -20.66 -5.22 2.58
N VAL A 126 -21.05 -4.28 3.44
CA VAL A 126 -20.10 -3.33 4.03
C VAL A 126 -19.47 -4.01 5.24
N PRO A 127 -18.14 -4.19 5.29
CA PRO A 127 -17.50 -4.80 6.45
C PRO A 127 -17.69 -3.96 7.72
N ALA A 128 -17.83 -4.64 8.85
CA ALA A 128 -17.94 -3.98 10.15
C ALA A 128 -16.74 -3.07 10.41
N PHE A 129 -17.01 -1.90 10.97
CA PHE A 129 -16.02 -0.88 11.30
C PHE A 129 -16.03 -0.61 12.80
N ASN A 130 -14.86 -0.62 13.43
CA ASN A 130 -14.72 -0.26 14.85
C ASN A 130 -13.89 1.03 14.97
N PRO A 131 -14.50 2.17 15.32
CA PRO A 131 -13.80 3.46 15.39
C PRO A 131 -12.80 3.55 16.55
N ASN A 132 -12.84 2.61 17.50
CA ASN A 132 -12.01 2.62 18.70
C ASN A 132 -10.72 1.79 18.57
N VAL A 133 -10.51 1.14 17.42
CA VAL A 133 -9.32 0.31 17.17
C VAL A 133 -8.48 0.98 16.10
N GLU A 134 -7.26 1.37 16.49
CA GLU A 134 -6.27 1.90 15.57
C GLU A 134 -5.57 0.77 14.82
N ASN A 135 -5.41 0.93 13.51
CA ASN A 135 -4.61 0.05 12.69
C ASN A 135 -3.87 0.90 11.65
N TYR A 136 -2.58 0.66 11.44
CA TYR A 136 -1.76 1.46 10.52
C TYR A 136 -2.22 1.38 9.04
N TRP A 137 -3.05 0.39 8.70
CA TRP A 137 -3.59 0.16 7.36
C TRP A 137 -5.06 0.59 7.21
N ILE A 138 -5.67 1.19 8.23
CA ILE A 138 -7.03 1.71 8.19
C ILE A 138 -6.94 3.23 8.38
N PRO A 139 -7.61 4.05 7.55
CA PRO A 139 -7.61 5.49 7.76
C PRO A 139 -8.15 5.84 9.15
N ASN A 140 -7.62 6.87 9.78
CA ASN A 140 -8.15 7.44 11.01
C ASN A 140 -9.28 8.45 10.76
N PHE A 141 -9.73 8.68 9.52
CA PHE A 141 -10.94 9.46 9.19
C PHE A 141 -11.92 8.67 8.29
N GLY A 142 -13.20 9.07 8.34
CA GLY A 142 -14.28 8.39 7.63
C GLY A 142 -14.55 6.98 8.17
N ASP A 143 -15.67 6.38 7.78
CA ASP A 143 -15.98 4.97 8.02
C ASP A 143 -15.98 4.18 6.69
N ASN A 144 -16.16 2.86 6.79
CA ASN A 144 -16.16 1.98 5.62
C ASN A 144 -17.24 2.36 4.59
N GLU A 145 -18.40 2.87 5.00
CA GLU A 145 -19.44 3.31 4.07
C GLU A 145 -19.03 4.56 3.31
N MET A 146 -18.43 5.53 3.98
CA MET A 146 -17.94 6.76 3.35
C MET A 146 -16.86 6.45 2.31
N TRP A 147 -15.93 5.55 2.64
CA TRP A 147 -14.90 5.10 1.71
C TRP A 147 -15.46 4.33 0.52
N ILE A 148 -16.46 3.46 0.73
CA ILE A 148 -17.17 2.78 -0.36
C ILE A 148 -17.89 3.79 -1.26
N LYS A 149 -18.58 4.78 -0.69
CA LYS A 149 -19.24 5.87 -1.45
C LYS A 149 -18.23 6.67 -2.27
N TYR A 150 -17.04 6.93 -1.71
CA TYR A 150 -15.97 7.58 -2.43
C TYR A 150 -15.47 6.73 -3.61
N CYS A 151 -15.24 5.43 -3.42
CA CYS A 151 -14.88 4.53 -4.51
C CYS A 151 -15.96 4.45 -5.60
N ASP A 152 -17.24 4.37 -5.24
CA ASP A 152 -18.36 4.44 -6.18
C ASP A 152 -18.33 5.75 -6.97
N SER A 153 -18.07 6.87 -6.29
CA SER A 153 -17.97 8.18 -6.93
C SER A 153 -16.77 8.31 -7.87
N LEU A 154 -15.64 7.64 -7.58
CA LEU A 154 -14.49 7.59 -8.47
C LEU A 154 -14.81 6.80 -9.76
N CYS A 155 -15.58 5.71 -9.65
CA CYS A 155 -16.08 5.01 -10.84
C CYS A 155 -16.90 5.96 -11.73
N ARG A 156 -17.74 6.81 -11.13
CA ARG A 156 -18.53 7.81 -11.85
C ARG A 156 -17.69 8.94 -12.43
N LEU A 157 -16.71 9.43 -11.67
CA LEU A 157 -15.74 10.43 -12.11
C LEU A 157 -14.98 9.99 -13.37
N TYR A 158 -14.57 8.73 -13.43
CA TYR A 158 -13.89 8.16 -14.61
C TYR A 158 -14.71 8.32 -15.90
N TYR A 159 -16.04 8.32 -15.78
CA TYR A 159 -16.97 8.50 -16.91
C TYR A 159 -17.46 9.95 -17.07
N GLY A 160 -16.85 10.91 -16.37
CA GLY A 160 -17.15 12.34 -16.49
C GLY A 160 -18.25 12.87 -15.57
N TYR A 161 -18.81 12.03 -14.69
CA TYR A 161 -19.82 12.47 -13.72
C TYR A 161 -19.13 12.94 -12.42
N THR A 162 -19.13 14.25 -12.19
CA THR A 162 -18.30 14.88 -11.16
C THR A 162 -19.02 15.15 -9.84
N GLU A 163 -20.35 15.24 -9.84
CA GLU A 163 -21.13 15.69 -8.69
C GLU A 163 -20.96 14.78 -7.48
N GLU A 164 -21.15 13.47 -7.65
CA GLU A 164 -21.03 12.51 -6.55
C GLU A 164 -19.60 12.43 -6.01
N TYR A 165 -18.61 12.67 -6.88
CA TYR A 165 -17.20 12.70 -6.48
C TYR A 165 -16.93 13.85 -5.52
N PHE A 166 -17.33 15.07 -5.86
CA PHE A 166 -17.11 16.22 -4.99
C PHE A 166 -17.85 16.06 -3.65
N GLN A 167 -19.07 15.50 -3.66
CA GLN A 167 -19.83 15.24 -2.44
C GLN A 167 -19.12 14.22 -1.53
N ALA A 168 -18.71 13.07 -2.08
CA ALA A 168 -18.04 12.02 -1.30
C ALA A 168 -16.65 12.46 -0.82
N TYR A 169 -15.87 13.12 -1.68
CA TYR A 169 -14.57 13.68 -1.36
C TYR A 169 -14.66 14.71 -0.23
N ASN A 170 -15.59 15.67 -0.33
CA ASN A 170 -15.79 16.68 0.70
C ASN A 170 -16.23 16.06 2.03
N SER A 171 -17.10 15.04 1.98
CA SER A 171 -17.54 14.32 3.18
C SER A 171 -16.36 13.69 3.92
N LEU A 172 -15.42 13.07 3.19
CA LEU A 172 -14.21 12.51 3.78
C LEU A 172 -13.27 13.59 4.32
N ILE A 173 -13.03 14.67 3.56
CA ILE A 173 -12.17 15.79 4.00
C ILE A 173 -12.66 16.45 5.29
N GLN A 174 -13.97 16.54 5.46
CA GLN A 174 -14.57 17.18 6.63
C GLN A 174 -14.64 16.29 7.87
N CYS A 175 -14.41 14.98 7.75
CA CYS A 175 -14.34 14.10 8.92
C CYS A 175 -13.27 14.55 9.89
N GLU A 176 -13.50 14.44 11.19
CA GLU A 176 -12.41 14.57 12.15
C GLU A 176 -11.43 13.39 12.02
N ILE A 177 -10.13 13.66 12.21
CA ILE A 177 -9.12 12.61 12.33
C ILE A 177 -9.23 12.03 13.73
N ARG A 178 -9.56 10.75 13.82
CA ARG A 178 -9.59 9.99 15.07
C ARG A 178 -8.21 10.03 15.70
N LYS A 179 -8.19 10.29 17.00
CA LYS A 179 -6.97 10.33 17.81
C LYS A 179 -6.99 9.16 18.77
N PHE A 180 -5.90 8.44 18.81
CA PHE A 180 -5.71 7.32 19.71
C PHE A 180 -4.72 7.72 20.80
N LYS A 181 -4.99 7.26 22.02
CA LYS A 181 -4.10 7.53 23.13
C LYS A 181 -2.98 6.52 23.08
N HIS A 182 -1.78 7.01 22.81
CA HIS A 182 -0.59 6.18 22.90
C HIS A 182 0.08 6.30 24.27
N ILE A 183 0.59 5.19 24.79
CA ILE A 183 1.44 5.18 25.98
C ILE A 183 2.88 5.18 25.52
N PHE A 184 3.63 6.21 25.88
CA PHE A 184 5.06 6.27 25.61
C PHE A 184 5.85 5.69 26.78
N HIS A 185 6.65 4.66 26.53
CA HIS A 185 7.55 4.08 27.51
C HIS A 185 8.97 4.50 27.21
N LYS A 186 9.66 5.01 28.22
CA LYS A 186 11.10 5.29 28.17
C LYS A 186 11.86 4.24 28.95
N TRP A 187 12.89 3.68 28.34
CA TRP A 187 13.70 2.64 28.93
C TRP A 187 15.04 3.20 29.42
N TYR A 188 15.32 2.95 30.69
CA TYR A 188 16.49 3.46 31.39
C TYR A 188 17.39 2.33 31.86
N MET A 189 18.69 2.60 31.89
CA MET A 189 19.71 1.72 32.45
C MET A 189 20.49 2.46 33.51
N GLU A 190 20.64 1.84 34.68
CA GLU A 190 21.45 2.34 35.78
C GLU A 190 22.81 1.63 35.80
N PHE A 191 23.88 2.41 35.77
CA PHE A 191 25.26 1.94 35.89
C PHE A 191 25.66 1.78 37.36
N LYS A 192 26.76 1.06 37.62
CA LYS A 192 27.22 0.78 39.00
C LYS A 192 27.64 2.02 39.80
N ASP A 193 27.99 3.10 39.10
CA ASP A 193 28.29 4.41 39.66
C ASP A 193 27.02 5.23 39.99
N GLY A 194 25.83 4.66 39.75
CA GLY A 194 24.53 5.29 39.99
C GLY A 194 24.07 6.18 38.84
N GLU A 195 24.80 6.24 37.73
CA GLU A 195 24.38 7.04 36.58
C GLU A 195 23.23 6.35 35.82
N ILE A 196 22.19 7.11 35.44
CA ILE A 196 21.03 6.62 34.69
C ILE A 196 21.06 7.17 33.26
N VAL A 197 20.93 6.30 32.26
CA VAL A 197 20.88 6.68 30.84
C VAL A 197 19.63 6.12 30.17
N GLU A 198 18.94 6.96 29.39
CA GLU A 198 17.85 6.54 28.48
C GLU A 198 18.46 5.79 27.27
N PHE A 199 18.22 4.48 27.19
CA PHE A 199 18.82 3.65 26.15
C PHE A 199 17.85 3.32 25.02
N ASP A 200 16.55 3.26 25.29
CA ASP A 200 15.52 2.92 24.30
C ASP A 200 14.16 3.56 24.63
N TYR A 201 13.22 3.47 23.70
CA TYR A 201 11.83 3.87 23.90
C TYR A 201 10.88 2.95 23.15
N SER A 202 9.63 2.89 23.59
CA SER A 202 8.60 2.06 22.95
C SER A 202 7.21 2.67 23.16
N TRP A 203 6.21 2.11 22.49
CA TRP A 203 4.84 2.61 22.51
C TRP A 203 3.84 1.49 22.82
N ASP A 204 2.76 1.86 23.50
CA ASP A 204 1.57 1.06 23.75
C ASP A 204 1.85 -0.29 24.41
N ASP A 205 1.46 -1.38 23.75
CA ASP A 205 1.58 -2.74 24.28
C ASP A 205 3.01 -3.28 24.22
N ARG A 206 3.96 -2.54 23.63
CA ARG A 206 5.40 -2.89 23.65
C ARG A 206 6.04 -2.49 24.98
N ASN A 207 5.43 -2.90 26.08
CA ASN A 207 5.89 -2.63 27.45
C ASN A 207 6.84 -3.72 27.98
N GLU A 208 7.19 -4.70 27.17
CA GLU A 208 8.17 -5.71 27.49
C GLU A 208 9.57 -5.10 27.43
N ASN A 209 10.45 -5.56 28.33
CA ASN A 209 11.81 -5.05 28.38
C ASN A 209 12.50 -5.30 27.02
N PRO A 210 12.96 -4.25 26.29
CA PRO A 210 13.54 -4.42 24.96
C PRO A 210 14.75 -5.36 24.98
N LEU A 211 15.45 -5.45 26.11
CA LEU A 211 16.60 -6.33 26.32
C LEU A 211 16.24 -7.82 26.39
N GLU A 212 14.97 -8.19 26.57
CA GLU A 212 14.52 -9.59 26.56
C GLU A 212 14.31 -10.13 25.13
N SER A 213 14.06 -9.25 24.16
CA SER A 213 13.83 -9.61 22.76
C SER A 213 15.12 -9.88 21.97
N TYR A 214 16.25 -9.30 22.41
CA TYR A 214 17.57 -9.61 21.88
C TYR A 214 17.95 -11.00 22.36
N ALA A 215 17.92 -11.95 21.42
CA ALA A 215 18.10 -13.39 21.63
C ALA A 215 19.48 -13.82 22.16
N ASP A 216 20.22 -12.94 22.83
CA ASP A 216 21.47 -13.31 23.48
C ASP A 216 21.26 -13.57 24.98
N LYS A 217 21.39 -14.85 25.33
CA LYS A 217 21.20 -15.37 26.68
C LYS A 217 22.41 -15.04 27.56
N GLY A 218 22.63 -13.75 27.81
CA GLY A 218 23.16 -13.30 29.08
C GLY A 218 24.65 -13.01 29.19
N ASP A 219 25.41 -12.88 28.09
CA ASP A 219 26.83 -12.53 28.21
C ASP A 219 27.17 -11.12 27.74
N PHE A 220 26.52 -10.57 26.69
CA PHE A 220 26.80 -9.22 26.18
C PHE A 220 25.58 -8.54 25.50
N TYR A 221 25.49 -7.20 25.58
CA TYR A 221 24.61 -6.28 24.86
C TYR A 221 25.49 -5.29 24.11
N THR A 222 25.01 -4.75 23.00
CA THR A 222 25.75 -3.76 22.20
C THR A 222 25.04 -2.40 22.32
N MET A 223 25.77 -1.34 22.67
CA MET A 223 25.21 0.02 22.77
C MET A 223 25.94 1.00 21.85
N HIS A 224 25.20 1.98 21.33
CA HIS A 224 25.76 3.02 20.49
C HIS A 224 26.82 3.84 21.23
N LYS A 225 28.03 3.94 20.67
CA LYS A 225 29.23 4.57 21.27
C LYS A 225 28.98 5.97 21.85
N GLN A 226 28.09 6.75 21.24
CA GLN A 226 27.73 8.10 21.74
C GLN A 226 27.04 8.06 23.12
N LYS A 227 26.31 6.98 23.45
CA LYS A 227 25.60 6.83 24.74
C LYS A 227 26.51 6.38 25.90
N VAL A 228 27.74 5.94 25.60
CA VAL A 228 28.70 5.36 26.57
C VAL A 228 30.08 6.03 26.54
N LYS A 229 30.24 7.12 25.78
CA LYS A 229 31.51 7.82 25.58
C LYS A 229 32.01 8.43 26.90
N GLY A 230 33.19 8.01 27.37
CA GLY A 230 33.86 8.54 28.56
C GLY A 230 33.63 7.77 29.87
N LYS A 231 33.03 6.58 29.80
CA LYS A 231 32.67 5.78 30.99
C LYS A 231 33.63 4.61 31.24
N ILE A 232 33.88 4.29 32.51
CA ILE A 232 34.74 3.18 32.95
C ILE A 232 33.86 1.96 33.26
N LEU A 233 34.01 0.89 32.49
CA LEU A 233 33.30 -0.38 32.70
C LEU A 233 34.14 -1.33 33.57
N ILE A 234 33.64 -1.70 34.75
CA ILE A 234 34.31 -2.66 35.65
C ILE A 234 33.41 -3.88 35.93
N PHE A 235 33.89 -5.06 35.54
CA PHE A 235 33.25 -6.36 35.76
C PHE A 235 33.52 -6.89 37.16
N MET A 236 32.48 -7.41 37.83
CA MET A 236 32.64 -8.23 39.05
C MET A 236 31.59 -9.33 39.07
N SER A 237 32.02 -10.56 39.34
CA SER A 237 31.16 -11.72 39.61
C SER A 237 31.17 -12.05 41.11
N GLN A 238 29.99 -12.34 41.68
CA GLN A 238 29.78 -13.46 42.60
C GLN A 238 28.29 -13.61 42.99
N LYS A 239 27.82 -14.86 42.83
CA LYS A 239 26.73 -15.58 43.50
C LYS A 239 25.35 -14.92 43.75
N MET A 240 24.36 -15.55 43.10
CA MET A 240 22.96 -15.79 43.46
C MET A 240 21.95 -14.62 43.50
N LYS A 241 20.89 -14.80 42.69
CA LYS A 241 19.58 -14.09 42.66
C LYS A 241 19.63 -12.58 42.40
N LYS A 242 19.88 -12.23 41.13
CA LYS A 242 19.27 -11.12 40.37
C LYS A 242 19.83 -11.24 38.94
N LYS A 243 18.95 -11.34 37.93
CA LYS A 243 19.38 -11.38 36.53
C LYS A 243 20.04 -10.05 36.20
N LYS A 244 21.29 -10.12 35.74
CA LYS A 244 22.09 -8.99 35.28
C LYS A 244 22.31 -9.14 33.78
N CYS A 245 22.29 -8.00 33.11
CA CYS A 245 22.51 -7.85 31.69
C CYS A 245 23.89 -7.19 31.49
N TYR A 246 24.76 -7.81 30.69
CA TYR A 246 26.16 -7.45 30.48
C TYR A 246 26.33 -6.78 29.13
N ILE A 247 27.06 -5.69 28.95
CA ILE A 247 27.19 -4.96 27.67
C ILE A 247 28.66 -4.94 27.23
N GLU A 248 29.00 -5.45 26.05
CA GLU A 248 30.35 -5.31 25.46
C GLU A 248 30.35 -4.20 24.40
N ALA A 249 31.35 -3.34 24.47
CA ALA A 249 31.64 -2.36 23.43
C ALA A 249 32.56 -3.03 22.40
N VAL A 250 32.04 -3.35 21.21
CA VAL A 250 32.88 -3.70 20.07
C VAL A 250 33.43 -2.41 19.45
N MET A 251 34.73 -2.39 19.17
CA MET A 251 35.50 -1.24 18.66
C MET A 251 34.97 -0.68 17.34
#